data_AF-A0A2V6TT48-F1
#
_entry.id   AF-A0A2V6TT48-F1
#
_cell.length_a   1.000
_cell.length_b   1.000
_cell.length_c   1.000
_cell.angle_alpha   90.00
_cell.angle_beta   90.00
_cell.angle_gamma   90.00
#
_symmetry.space_group_name_H-M   'P 1'
#
loop_
_entity.id
_entity.type
_entity.pdbx_description
1 polymer ?
#
loop_
_entity_poly.entity_id
_entity_poly.type
_entity_poly.pdbx_seq_one_letter_code
_entity_poly.pdbx_strand_id
1 'polypeptide(L)'
;MHRATRNGCEESAMTAGGGPTSGNEGAYPVAIVGAGPVGLAAAAHLVARGERPIVFESGSSIAAHVAAWGHVQIFSPWRYNVDAVAAKLLRAGGWVEPDPDVLPTGAELIAHYLS
;
A
#
# COMPACT_ATOMS: atom_id res chain seq x y z
N MET A 1 -40.64 -59.33 -9.17
CA MET A 1 -41.36 -58.29 -8.39
C MET A 1 -40.33 -57.36 -7.77
N HIS A 2 -39.92 -56.32 -8.49
CA HIS A 2 -39.04 -55.27 -7.97
C HIS A 2 -39.93 -54.07 -7.58
N ARG A 3 -39.92 -53.74 -6.29
CA ARG A 3 -40.64 -52.61 -5.68
C ARG A 3 -40.05 -51.31 -6.24
N ALA A 4 -40.90 -50.45 -6.81
CA ALA A 4 -41.32 -49.12 -6.33
C ALA A 4 -40.14 -48.17 -6.02
N THR A 5 -40.06 -46.90 -6.42
CA THR A 5 -40.94 -45.77 -6.79
C THR A 5 -39.93 -44.59 -6.85
N ARG A 6 -40.05 -43.45 -7.52
CA ARG A 6 -41.18 -42.57 -7.84
C ARG A 6 -40.58 -41.44 -8.72
N ASN A 7 -41.34 -41.06 -9.75
CA ASN A 7 -41.69 -39.70 -10.17
C ASN A 7 -40.66 -38.54 -10.13
N GLY A 8 -40.64 -37.78 -11.23
CA GLY A 8 -40.89 -36.33 -11.11
C GLY A 8 -40.16 -35.44 -12.11
N CYS A 9 -40.87 -35.06 -13.17
CA CYS A 9 -40.83 -33.79 -13.91
C CYS A 9 -39.49 -33.07 -14.10
N GLU A 10 -39.05 -33.02 -15.36
CA GLU A 10 -38.28 -31.92 -15.93
C GLU A 10 -39.17 -30.67 -16.04
N GLU A 11 -38.73 -29.50 -15.56
CA GLU A 11 -39.07 -28.23 -16.20
C GLU A 11 -38.09 -27.08 -15.85
N SER A 12 -37.56 -26.51 -16.93
CA SER A 12 -37.12 -25.13 -17.15
C SER A 12 -35.87 -24.56 -16.48
N ALA A 13 -34.95 -24.22 -17.38
CA ALA A 13 -33.86 -23.29 -17.21
C ALA A 13 -34.33 -21.94 -16.64
N MET A 14 -33.68 -21.52 -15.57
CA MET A 14 -33.52 -20.11 -15.21
C MET A 14 -32.02 -19.91 -14.99
N THR A 15 -31.34 -19.30 -15.96
CA THR A 15 -29.94 -18.91 -15.85
C THR A 15 -29.79 -17.88 -14.73
N ALA A 16 -29.35 -18.35 -13.56
CA ALA A 16 -28.86 -17.47 -12.51
C ALA A 16 -27.60 -16.78 -13.04
N GLY A 17 -27.70 -15.46 -13.23
CA GLY A 17 -26.58 -14.61 -13.62
C GLY A 17 -25.39 -14.81 -12.69
N GLY A 18 -24.20 -14.84 -13.28
CA GLY A 18 -22.94 -15.02 -12.60
C GLY A 18 -22.76 -14.02 -11.46
N GLY A 19 -22.88 -14.52 -10.23
CA GLY A 19 -22.34 -13.84 -9.07
C GLY A 19 -20.81 -13.80 -9.15
N PRO A 20 -20.16 -12.81 -8.50
CA PRO A 20 -18.71 -12.73 -8.49
C PRO A 20 -18.14 -14.03 -7.94
N THR A 21 -17.36 -14.72 -8.78
CA THR A 21 -16.61 -15.91 -8.42
C THR A 21 -15.71 -15.58 -7.23
N SER A 22 -15.87 -16.36 -6.17
CA SER A 22 -15.17 -16.31 -4.90
C SER A 22 -13.64 -16.24 -5.05
N GLY A 23 -13.10 -15.02 -5.02
CA GLY A 23 -11.70 -14.74 -4.73
C GLY A 23 -11.56 -14.41 -3.25
N ASN A 24 -11.16 -15.39 -2.43
CA ASN A 24 -10.72 -15.26 -1.04
C ASN A 24 -11.59 -14.36 -0.11
N GLU A 25 -12.53 -14.94 0.64
CA GLU A 25 -13.29 -14.30 1.73
C GLU A 25 -12.44 -13.88 2.96
N GLY A 26 -11.17 -13.55 2.79
CA GLY A 26 -10.22 -13.31 3.89
C GLY A 26 -9.30 -12.10 3.76
N ALA A 27 -9.30 -11.36 2.64
CA ALA A 27 -8.40 -10.22 2.47
C ALA A 27 -9.12 -9.06 1.77
N TYR A 28 -9.47 -8.03 2.55
CA TYR A 28 -9.94 -6.76 2.02
C TYR A 28 -8.76 -5.88 1.59
N PRO A 29 -8.91 -5.07 0.53
CA PRO A 29 -7.87 -4.13 0.12
C PRO A 29 -7.60 -3.11 1.24
N VAL A 30 -6.32 -2.79 1.43
CA VAL A 30 -5.91 -1.75 2.40
C VAL A 30 -5.79 -0.41 1.68
N ALA A 31 -6.57 0.57 2.14
CA ALA A 31 -6.42 1.96 1.73
C ALA A 31 -5.58 2.73 2.75
N ILE A 32 -4.56 3.44 2.28
CA ILE A 32 -3.78 4.40 3.06
C ILE A 32 -4.21 5.80 2.62
N VAL A 33 -4.68 6.62 3.56
CA VAL A 33 -5.06 8.01 3.30
C VAL A 33 -3.96 8.93 3.82
N GLY A 34 -3.24 9.54 2.89
CA GLY A 34 -2.05 10.37 3.09
C GLY A 34 -0.79 9.70 2.55
N ALA A 35 -0.15 10.31 1.55
CA ALA A 35 1.15 9.91 1.00
C ALA A 35 2.30 10.76 1.56
N GLY A 36 2.21 11.11 2.84
CA GLY A 36 3.34 11.67 3.60
C GLY A 36 4.34 10.58 4.03
N PRO A 37 5.43 10.96 4.74
CA PRO A 37 6.47 10.02 5.17
C PRO A 37 5.91 8.79 5.90
N VAL A 38 4.96 8.99 6.82
CA VAL A 38 4.36 7.90 7.62
C VAL A 38 3.48 6.98 6.76
N GLY A 39 2.67 7.55 5.86
CA GLY A 39 1.81 6.76 4.97
C GLY A 39 2.62 5.92 3.99
N LEU A 40 3.72 6.46 3.47
CA LEU A 40 4.63 5.73 2.60
C LEU A 40 5.41 4.65 3.35
N ALA A 41 5.82 4.90 4.60
CA ALA A 41 6.38 3.85 5.46
C ALA A 41 5.36 2.73 5.70
N ALA A 42 4.10 3.06 6.00
CA ALA A 42 3.04 2.06 6.15
C ALA A 42 2.84 1.23 4.86
N ALA A 43 2.89 1.88 3.69
CA ALA A 43 2.82 1.21 2.40
C ALA A 43 4.02 0.25 2.20
N ALA A 44 5.23 0.68 2.52
CA ALA A 44 6.44 -0.15 2.46
C ALA A 44 6.31 -1.41 3.32
N HIS A 45 5.79 -1.27 4.55
CA HIS A 45 5.55 -2.40 5.45
C HIS A 45 4.51 -3.38 4.90
N LEU A 46 3.46 -2.91 4.24
CA LEU A 46 2.45 -3.76 3.60
C LEU A 46 3.03 -4.48 2.38
N VAL A 47 3.75 -3.76 1.51
CA VAL A 47 4.43 -4.33 0.33
C VAL A 47 5.43 -5.41 0.76
N ALA A 48 6.19 -5.18 1.83
CA ALA A 48 7.14 -6.17 2.37
C ALA A 48 6.45 -7.46 2.88
N ARG A 49 5.15 -7.42 3.18
CA ARG A 49 4.33 -8.58 3.55
C ARG A 49 3.60 -9.23 2.36
N GLY A 50 3.82 -8.73 1.15
CA GLY A 50 3.14 -9.22 -0.06
C GLY A 50 1.76 -8.61 -0.30
N GLU A 51 1.37 -7.59 0.47
CA GLU A 51 0.11 -6.87 0.29
C GLU A 51 0.21 -5.81 -0.81
N ARG A 52 -0.94 -5.41 -1.35
CA ARG A 52 -1.04 -4.37 -2.40
C ARG A 52 -1.91 -3.21 -1.92
N PRO A 53 -1.38 -2.29 -1.09
CA PRO A 53 -2.15 -1.15 -0.63
C PRO A 53 -2.42 -0.14 -1.74
N ILE A 54 -3.53 0.58 -1.62
CA ILE A 54 -3.85 1.74 -2.44
C ILE A 54 -3.59 2.98 -1.59
N VAL A 55 -2.71 3.87 -2.05
CA VAL A 55 -2.36 5.11 -1.35
C VAL A 55 -3.09 6.28 -2.01
N PHE A 56 -3.76 7.09 -1.20
CA PHE A 56 -4.44 8.31 -1.62
C PHE A 56 -3.75 9.53 -1.02
N GLU A 57 -3.57 10.58 -1.80
CA GLU A 57 -3.08 11.87 -1.34
C GLU A 57 -3.97 12.98 -1.89
N SER A 58 -4.20 14.00 -1.07
CA SER A 58 -4.98 15.18 -1.44
C SER A 58 -4.18 16.14 -2.33
N GLY A 59 -2.86 16.18 -2.15
CA GLY A 59 -1.95 16.95 -2.99
C GLY A 59 -1.69 16.33 -4.36
N SER A 60 -1.13 17.14 -5.26
CA SER A 60 -0.78 16.72 -6.63
C SER A 60 0.44 15.79 -6.72
N SER A 61 1.13 15.58 -5.60
CA SER A 61 2.31 14.72 -5.48
C SER A 61 2.37 14.14 -4.07
N ILE A 62 3.18 13.09 -3.90
CA ILE A 62 3.51 12.57 -2.57
C ILE A 62 4.17 13.66 -1.73
N ALA A 63 4.07 13.52 -0.40
CA ALA A 63 4.70 14.43 0.54
C ALA A 63 4.31 15.92 0.34
N ALA A 64 3.12 16.21 -0.21
CA ALA A 64 2.69 17.57 -0.51
C ALA A 64 2.74 18.52 0.71
N HIS A 65 2.41 18.04 1.90
CA HIS A 65 2.55 18.84 3.12
C HIS A 65 4.03 19.15 3.44
N VAL A 66 4.93 18.18 3.28
CA VAL A 66 6.38 18.38 3.45
C VAL A 66 6.90 19.42 2.46
N ALA A 67 6.43 19.37 1.21
CA ALA A 67 6.82 20.34 0.18
C ALA A 67 6.46 21.78 0.56
N ALA A 68 5.32 22.00 1.24
CA ALA A 68 4.89 23.33 1.67
C ALA A 68 5.87 24.01 2.65
N TRP A 69 6.61 23.21 3.43
CA TRP A 69 7.67 23.67 4.33
C TRP A 69 9.04 23.12 3.93
N GLY A 70 9.26 22.81 2.65
CA GLY A 70 10.48 22.13 2.19
C GLY A 70 11.80 22.84 2.54
N HIS A 71 11.77 24.15 2.76
CA HIS A 71 12.93 24.94 3.17
C HIS A 71 13.30 24.81 4.66
N VAL A 72 12.43 24.21 5.48
CA VAL A 72 12.64 24.05 6.92
C VAL A 72 13.58 22.86 7.17
N GLN A 73 14.68 23.11 7.89
CA GLN A 73 15.54 22.06 8.42
C GLN A 73 14.85 21.39 9.62
N ILE A 74 14.79 20.06 9.61
CA ILE A 74 14.20 19.30 10.72
C ILE A 74 15.23 19.01 11.81
N PHE A 75 14.75 18.76 13.03
CA PHE A 75 15.59 18.60 14.22
C PHE A 75 16.15 17.18 14.42
N SER A 76 15.79 16.25 13.53
CA SER A 76 16.22 14.85 13.59
C SER A 76 17.18 14.55 12.43
N PRO A 77 18.33 13.90 12.66
CA PRO A 77 19.19 13.45 11.58
C PRO A 77 18.59 12.26 10.81
N TRP A 78 19.12 11.99 9.61
CA TRP A 78 18.62 10.95 8.70
C TRP A 78 18.37 9.59 9.36
N ARG A 79 19.26 9.17 10.28
CA ARG A 79 19.11 7.89 11.02
C ARG A 79 17.78 7.70 11.76
N TYR A 80 17.07 8.79 12.06
CA TYR A 80 15.76 8.76 12.72
C TYR A 80 14.59 9.07 11.78
N ASN A 81 14.85 9.59 10.59
CA ASN A 81 13.80 9.96 9.63
C ASN A 81 13.51 8.89 8.57
N VAL A 82 14.37 7.87 8.48
CA VAL A 82 14.25 6.78 7.51
C VAL A 82 13.67 5.55 8.19
N ASP A 83 12.57 5.02 7.65
CA ASP A 83 12.01 3.75 8.12
C ASP A 83 12.86 2.57 7.60
N ALA A 84 13.16 1.61 8.47
CA ALA A 84 14.06 0.51 8.16
C ALA A 84 13.53 -0.43 7.05
N VAL A 85 12.21 -0.64 6.98
CA VAL A 85 11.59 -1.49 5.95
C VAL A 85 11.56 -0.75 4.61
N ALA A 86 11.19 0.54 4.62
CA ALA A 86 11.28 1.39 3.44
C ALA A 86 12.71 1.43 2.88
N ALA A 87 13.71 1.66 3.73
CA ALA A 87 15.13 1.65 3.34
C ALA A 87 15.55 0.32 2.70
N LYS A 88 15.10 -0.82 3.23
CA LYS A 88 15.40 -2.13 2.65
C LYS A 88 14.83 -2.27 1.24
N LEU A 89 13.60 -1.81 1.00
CA LEU A 89 12.97 -1.84 -0.32
C LEU A 89 13.68 -0.87 -1.29
N LEU A 90 13.99 0.34 -0.85
CA LEU A 90 14.66 1.35 -1.66
C LEU A 90 16.07 0.92 -2.07
N ARG A 91 16.86 0.34 -1.15
CA ARG A 91 18.21 -0.17 -1.45
C ARG A 91 18.18 -1.26 -2.52
N ALA A 92 17.13 -2.10 -2.57
CA ALA A 92 16.96 -3.09 -3.63
C ALA A 92 16.74 -2.44 -5.01
N GLY A 93 16.26 -1.19 -5.06
CA GLY A 93 16.14 -0.35 -6.24
C GLY A 93 17.37 0.54 -6.53
N GLY A 94 18.48 0.35 -5.80
CA GLY A 94 19.71 1.12 -5.99
C GLY A 94 19.75 2.47 -5.26
N TRP A 95 18.81 2.72 -4.36
CA TRP A 95 18.84 3.91 -3.50
C TRP A 95 20.08 3.91 -2.60
N VAL A 96 20.75 5.06 -2.51
CA VAL A 96 21.90 5.30 -1.64
C VAL A 96 21.44 6.11 -0.44
N GLU A 97 21.68 5.59 0.74
CA GLU A 97 21.32 6.25 1.98
C GLU A 97 22.18 7.51 2.20
N PRO A 98 21.58 8.65 2.58
CA PRO A 98 22.32 9.85 2.97
C PRO A 98 23.19 9.64 4.22
N ASP A 99 24.08 10.60 4.50
CA ASP A 99 24.85 10.59 5.74
C ASP A 99 23.91 10.54 6.97
N PRO A 100 24.00 9.50 7.82
CA PRO A 100 23.05 9.27 8.91
C PRO A 100 23.02 10.36 9.97
N ASP A 101 24.07 11.18 10.08
CA ASP A 101 24.23 12.20 11.12
C ASP A 101 23.86 13.62 10.64
N VAL A 102 23.56 13.80 9.35
CA VAL A 102 23.14 15.08 8.77
C VAL A 102 21.65 15.35 9.05
N LEU A 103 21.34 16.61 9.37
CA LEU A 103 19.97 17.13 9.50
C LEU A 103 19.45 17.57 8.12
N PRO A 104 18.41 16.91 7.56
CA PRO A 104 17.87 17.33 6.28
C PRO A 104 16.86 18.48 6.41
N THR A 105 16.61 19.13 5.29
CA THR A 105 15.43 19.95 5.04
C THR A 105 14.25 19.10 4.59
N GLY A 106 13.04 19.66 4.65
CA GLY A 106 11.85 19.00 4.07
C GLY A 106 12.01 18.69 2.58
N ALA A 107 12.68 19.54 1.81
CA ALA A 107 12.95 19.32 0.39
C ALA A 107 13.92 18.15 0.18
N GLU A 108 14.95 18.03 1.02
CA GLU A 108 15.88 16.90 0.99
C GLU A 108 15.21 15.59 1.39
N LEU A 109 14.28 15.59 2.36
CA LEU A 109 13.45 14.41 2.67
C LEU A 109 12.73 13.89 1.42
N ILE A 110 12.19 14.80 0.59
CA ILE A 110 11.52 14.40 -0.65
C ILE A 110 12.55 13.86 -1.65
N ALA A 111 13.58 14.63 -1.95
CA ALA A 111 14.54 14.34 -3.03
C ALA A 111 15.43 13.11 -2.75
N HIS A 112 15.69 12.79 -1.48
CA HIS A 112 16.65 11.75 -1.12
C HIS A 112 16.02 10.56 -0.39
N TYR A 113 14.71 10.53 -0.17
CA TYR A 113 14.07 9.39 0.49
C TYR A 113 12.68 9.06 -0.06
N LEU A 114 11.85 10.06 -0.35
CA LEU A 114 10.46 9.79 -0.73
C LEU A 114 10.24 9.69 -2.26
N SER A 115 11.17 10.18 -3.08
CA SER A 115 11.06 10.21 -4.55
C SER A 115 11.38 8.90 -5.27
#